data_AF-A0A0P9NVT5-F1
#
_entry.id   AF-A0A0P9NVT5-F1
#
_cell.length_a   1.000
_cell.length_b   1.000
_cell.length_c   1.000
_cell.angle_alpha   90.00
_cell.angle_beta   90.00
_cell.angle_gamma   90.00
#
_symmetry.space_group_name_H-M   'P 1'
#
loop_
_entity.id
_entity.type
_entity.pdbx_description
1 polymer ?
#
loop_
_entity_poly.entity_id
_entity_poly.type
_entity_poly.pdbx_seq_one_letter_code
_entity_poly.pdbx_strand_id
1 'polypeptide(L)' 'MPYIANPDLPERLASDAPLNEAHPETFYGKGPVGYIDYPRL' A
#
# COMPACT_ATOMS: atom_id res chain seq x y z
N MET A 1 -7.97 -3.93 3.63
CA MET A 1 -6.61 -3.99 4.22
C MET A 1 -5.80 -2.77 3.77
N PRO A 2 -6.13 -1.55 4.21
CA PRO A 2 -5.53 -0.33 3.64
C PRO A 2 -4.02 -0.22 3.90
N TYR A 3 -3.53 -0.78 5.00
CA TYR A 3 -2.10 -0.75 5.36
C TYR A 3 -1.19 -1.57 4.45
N ILE A 4 -1.68 -2.60 3.74
CA ILE A 4 -0.82 -3.40 2.85
C ILE A 4 -0.31 -2.56 1.69
N ALA A 5 -1.20 -1.75 1.10
CA ALA A 5 -0.87 -0.94 -0.08
C ALA A 5 -0.34 0.46 0.28
N ASN A 6 -0.46 0.90 1.53
CA ASN A 6 -0.16 2.26 1.96
C ASN A 6 0.78 2.21 3.17
N PRO A 7 2.11 2.13 2.97
CA PRO A 7 3.07 2.13 4.07
C PRO A 7 3.07 3.46 4.85
N ASP A 8 2.52 4.52 4.26
CA ASP A 8 2.35 5.89 4.77
C ASP A 8 0.87 6.22 5.05
N LEU A 9 0.05 5.21 5.38
CA LEU A 9 -1.38 5.39 5.60
C LEU A 9 -1.74 6.52 6.59
N PRO A 10 -1.04 6.69 7.73
CA PRO A 10 -1.32 7.81 8.64
C PRO A 10 -1.19 9.17 7.97
N GLU A 11 -0.13 9.39 7.19
CA GLU A 11 0.13 10.64 6.47
C GLU A 11 -0.96 10.90 5.44
N ARG A 12 -1.37 9.87 4.67
CA ARG A 12 -2.43 10.01 3.66
C ARG A 12 -3.75 10.44 4.28
N LEU A 13 -4.13 9.81 5.40
CA LEU A 13 -5.36 10.12 6.11
C LEU A 13 -5.32 11.52 6.73
N ALA A 14 -4.16 11.96 7.23
CA ALA A 14 -3.99 13.29 7.79
C ALA A 14 -4.12 14.40 6.73
N SER A 15 -3.70 14.14 5.49
CA SER A 15 -3.72 15.12 4.39
C SER A 15 -4.88 14.95 3.40
N ASP A 16 -5.83 14.05 3.67
CA ASP A 16 -6.90 13.66 2.73
C ASP A 16 -6.37 13.28 1.33
N ALA A 17 -5.23 12.60 1.30
CA ALA A 17 -4.57 12.19 0.07
C ALA A 17 -5.14 10.87 -0.45
N PRO A 18 -5.11 10.64 -1.78
CA PRO A 18 -5.60 9.40 -2.36
C PRO A 18 -4.81 8.19 -1.83
N LEU A 19 -5.49 7.06 -1.62
CA LEU A 19 -4.85 5.81 -1.22
C LEU A 19 -4.39 5.05 -2.47
N ASN A 20 -3.29 4.30 -2.33
CA ASN A 20 -2.89 3.31 -3.32
C ASN A 20 -3.95 2.19 -3.39
N GLU A 21 -4.24 1.74 -4.61
CA GLU A 21 -5.02 0.53 -4.83
C GLU A 21 -4.23 -0.70 -4.36
N ALA A 22 -4.92 -1.64 -3.73
CA ALA A 22 -4.30 -2.89 -3.34
C ALA A 22 -4.37 -3.90 -4.47
N HIS A 23 -3.35 -4.77 -4.54
CA HIS A 23 -3.25 -5.87 -5.50
C HIS A 23 -3.38 -7.24 -4.78
N PRO A 24 -4.60 -7.73 -4.47
CA PRO A 24 -4.80 -8.94 -3.66
C PRO A 24 -4.12 -10.20 -4.19
N GLU A 25 -3.94 -10.29 -5.50
CA GLU A 25 -3.25 -11.37 -6.20
C GLU A 25 -1.78 -11.51 -5.78
N THR A 26 -1.20 -10.46 -5.20
CA THR A 26 0.21 -10.42 -4.77
C THR A 26 0.40 -10.61 -3.27
N PHE A 27 -0.66 -10.54 -2.46
CA PHE A 27 -0.55 -10.51 -0.99
C PHE A 27 0.18 -11.70 -0.38
N TYR A 28 0.08 -12.86 -1.02
CA TYR A 28 0.71 -14.11 -0.57
C TYR A 28 1.67 -14.67 -1.63
N GLY A 29 2.16 -13.81 -2.53
CA GLY A 29 3.17 -14.13 -3.51
C GLY A 29 4.57 -14.23 -2.90
N LYS A 30 5.47 -14.96 -3.57
CA LYS A 30 6.90 -14.90 -3.26
C LYS A 30 7.53 -13.73 -4.01
N GLY A 31 8.26 -12.89 -3.29
CA GLY A 31 9.03 -11.79 -3.88
C GLY A 31 8.62 -10.41 -3.34
N PRO A 32 9.23 -9.34 -3.88
CA PRO A 32 9.02 -7.99 -3.38
C PRO A 32 7.69 -7.37 -3.83
N VAL A 33 7.10 -7.90 -4.90
CA VAL A 33 5.93 -7.34 -5.58
C VAL A 33 4.69 -7.41 -4.69
N GLY A 34 4.06 -6.27 -4.45
CA GLY A 34 2.91 -6.13 -3.58
C GLY A 34 3.24 -6.34 -2.09
N TYR A 35 4.51 -6.25 -1.72
CA TYR A 35 4.97 -6.43 -0.34
C TYR A 35 5.82 -5.26 0.14
N ILE A 36 6.89 -4.90 -0.58
CA ILE A 36 7.80 -3.80 -0.20
C ILE A 36 7.88 -2.66 -1.22
N ASP A 37 7.16 -2.78 -2.34
CA ASP A 37 7.27 -1.92 -3.51
C ASP A 37 6.09 -0.95 -3.70
N TYR A 38 5.16 -0.89 -2.75
CA TYR A 38 4.12 0.14 -2.75
C TYR A 38 4.74 1.54 -2.55
N PRO A 39 4.42 2.51 -3.43
CA PRO A 39 4.97 3.85 -3.34
C PRO A 39 4.38 4.62 -2.15
N ARG A 40 5.20 5.48 -1.55
CA ARG A 40 4.73 6.54 -0.65
C ARG A 40 4.27 7.75 -1.48
N LEU A 41 3.39 8.59 -0.92
CA LEU A 41 3.00 9.88 -1.50
C LEU A 41 4.21 10.72 -1.89
#